data_AF-A0AAJ0GH60-F1
#
_entry.id   AF-A0AAJ0GH60-F1
#
_cell.length_a   1.000
_cell.length_b   1.000
_cell.length_c   1.000
_cell.angle_alpha   90.00
_cell.angle_beta   90.00
_cell.angle_gamma   90.00
#
_symmetry.space_group_name_H-M   'P 1'
#
loop_
_entity.id
_entity.type
_entity.pdbx_description
1 polymer ?
#
loop_
_entity_poly.entity_id
_entity_poly.type
_entity_poly.pdbx_seq_one_letter_code
_entity_poly.pdbx_strand_id
1 'polypeptide(L)'
;MLWGAGIEDRLPPMVPIVGAATTYAVLCAVPGIGMTYVVDCYRPVSKETLTVITAAKNTFAFGLSFAVFPWIAKDGLVKVSGYQILIEGVILLMTIPMYIYGARLRMWTSKFVV
;
A
#
# COMPACT_ATOMS: atom_id res chain seq x y z
N MET A 1 -11.84 -6.06 -6.31
CA MET A 1 -13.19 -6.67 -6.28
C MET A 1 -14.18 -5.89 -7.14
N LEU A 2 -14.56 -4.65 -6.81
CA LEU A 2 -15.60 -3.92 -7.56
C LEU A 2 -15.19 -3.46 -8.98
N TRP A 3 -13.92 -3.10 -9.21
CA TRP A 3 -13.45 -2.66 -10.54
C TRP A 3 -13.19 -3.83 -11.51
N GLY A 4 -12.51 -4.89 -11.05
CA GLY A 4 -12.20 -6.08 -11.87
C GLY A 4 -13.44 -6.89 -12.27
N ALA A 5 -14.39 -7.12 -11.36
CA ALA A 5 -15.65 -7.79 -11.67
C ALA A 5 -16.61 -6.89 -12.49
N GLY A 6 -16.56 -5.57 -12.29
CA GLY A 6 -17.39 -4.63 -13.05
C GLY A 6 -17.05 -4.55 -14.54
N ILE A 7 -15.78 -4.76 -14.90
CA ILE A 7 -15.31 -4.77 -16.30
C ILE A 7 -15.60 -6.12 -16.98
N GLU A 8 -15.51 -7.23 -16.25
CA GLU A 8 -15.67 -8.58 -16.79
C GLU A 8 -17.15 -9.01 -16.94
N ASP A 9 -18.01 -8.68 -15.97
CA ASP A 9 -19.45 -9.08 -15.98
C ASP A 9 -20.40 -8.06 -16.63
N ARG A 10 -19.89 -6.98 -17.26
CA ARG A 10 -20.71 -5.87 -17.81
C ARG A 10 -21.76 -5.33 -16.82
N LEU A 11 -21.40 -5.27 -15.53
CA LEU A 11 -22.26 -4.72 -14.48
C LEU A 11 -22.47 -3.21 -14.67
N PRO A 12 -23.55 -2.63 -14.09
CA PRO A 12 -23.80 -1.19 -14.20
C PRO A 12 -22.56 -0.39 -13.75
N PRO A 13 -22.23 0.71 -14.47
CA PRO A 13 -20.96 1.42 -14.35
C PRO A 13 -20.68 1.99 -12.95
N MET A 14 -21.71 2.10 -12.10
CA MET A 14 -21.58 2.54 -10.72
C MET A 14 -20.66 1.62 -9.88
N VAL A 15 -20.72 0.30 -10.11
CA VAL A 15 -19.96 -0.71 -9.36
C VAL A 15 -18.44 -0.52 -9.54
N PRO A 16 -17.87 -0.47 -10.76
CA PRO A 16 -16.45 -0.23 -10.94
C PRO A 16 -15.99 1.17 -10.50
N ILE A 17 -16.86 2.19 -10.60
CA ILE A 17 -16.54 3.56 -10.16
C ILE A 17 -16.34 3.60 -8.64
N VAL A 18 -17.26 3.02 -7.86
CA VAL A 18 -17.14 2.98 -6.40
C VAL A 18 -15.91 2.16 -5.97
N GLY A 19 -15.62 1.07 -6.68
CA GLY A 19 -14.40 0.28 -6.45
C GLY A 19 -13.10 1.04 -6.67
N ALA A 20 -13.00 1.75 -7.79
CA ALA A 20 -11.85 2.59 -8.10
C ALA A 20 -11.71 3.73 -7.07
N ALA A 21 -12.79 4.44 -6.78
CA ALA A 21 -12.81 5.54 -5.81
C ALA A 21 -12.30 5.10 -4.43
N THR A 22 -12.76 3.93 -3.95
CA THR A 22 -12.32 3.38 -2.66
C THR A 22 -10.82 3.06 -2.67
N THR A 23 -10.31 2.47 -3.76
CA THR A 23 -8.90 2.11 -3.89
C THR A 23 -8.01 3.36 -3.89
N TYR A 24 -8.40 4.41 -4.62
CA TYR A 24 -7.66 5.68 -4.63
C TYR A 24 -7.68 6.39 -3.28
N ALA A 25 -8.80 6.34 -2.55
CA ALA A 25 -8.89 6.95 -1.22
C ALA A 25 -7.89 6.31 -0.23
N VAL A 26 -7.81 4.97 -0.22
CA VAL A 26 -6.85 4.24 0.62
C VAL A 26 -5.40 4.53 0.17
N LEU A 27 -5.15 4.51 -1.14
CA LEU A 27 -3.83 4.78 -1.72
C LEU A 27 -3.30 6.18 -1.37
N CYS A 28 -4.17 7.19 -1.21
CA CYS A 28 -3.75 8.52 -0.78
C CYS A 28 -3.53 8.60 0.75
N ALA A 29 -4.39 7.97 1.55
CA ALA A 29 -4.35 8.08 3.01
C ALA A 29 -3.14 7.36 3.63
N VAL A 30 -2.87 6.11 3.23
CA VAL A 30 -1.84 5.26 3.83
C VAL A 30 -0.42 5.85 3.76
N PRO A 31 0.11 6.23 2.58
CA PRO A 31 1.46 6.81 2.50
C PRO A 31 1.53 8.20 3.15
N GLY A 32 0.44 8.98 3.14
CA GLY A 32 0.40 10.27 3.83
C GLY A 32 0.59 10.14 5.35
N ILE A 33 -0.13 9.20 5.96
CA ILE A 33 0.00 8.90 7.40
C ILE A 33 1.38 8.31 7.71
N GLY A 34 1.88 7.39 6.88
CA GLY A 34 3.20 6.78 7.09
C GLY A 34 4.35 7.79 6.97
N MET A 35 4.32 8.66 5.97
CA MET A 35 5.36 9.67 5.76
C MET A 35 5.37 10.72 6.88
N THR A 36 4.20 11.20 7.31
CA THR A 36 4.10 12.14 8.43
C THR A 36 4.62 11.54 9.74
N TYR A 37 4.29 10.27 10.02
CA TYR A 37 4.82 9.55 11.18
C TYR A 37 6.36 9.47 11.20
N VAL A 38 6.97 9.18 10.04
CA VAL A 38 8.43 9.10 9.92
C VAL A 38 9.09 10.46 10.12
N VAL A 39 8.50 11.53 9.56
CA VAL A 39 8.99 12.91 9.76
C VAL A 39 8.93 13.31 11.24
N ASP A 40 7.88 12.91 11.96
CA ASP A 40 7.77 13.20 13.38
C ASP A 40 8.76 12.38 14.24
N CYS A 41 9.11 11.16 13.83
CA CYS A 41 10.09 10.33 14.55
C CYS A 41 11.55 10.71 14.26
N TYR A 42 11.85 11.23 13.06
CA TYR A 42 13.19 11.53 12.59
C TYR A 42 13.37 13.00 12.16
N ARG A 43 12.94 13.94 12.99
CA ARG A 43 13.01 15.39 12.76
C ARG A 43 14.34 15.89 12.14
N PRO A 44 15.54 15.51 12.62
CA PRO A 44 16.80 16.04 12.07
C PRO A 44 17.19 15.46 10.69
N VAL A 45 16.78 14.23 10.38
CA VAL A 45 17.10 13.51 9.12
C VAL A 45 15.86 13.23 8.26
N SER A 46 14.81 14.03 8.44
CA SER A 46 13.49 13.82 7.82
C SER A 46 13.54 13.84 6.29
N LYS A 47 14.35 14.74 5.71
CA LYS A 47 14.42 14.91 4.25
C LYS A 47 15.05 13.70 3.56
N GLU A 48 16.17 13.21 4.11
CA GLU A 48 16.88 12.05 3.57
C GLU A 48 16.04 10.78 3.72
N THR A 49 15.44 10.59 4.90
CA THR A 49 14.58 9.44 5.19
C THR A 49 13.34 9.41 4.28
N LEU A 50 12.68 10.56 4.06
CA LEU A 50 11.52 10.65 3.19
C LEU A 50 11.88 10.34 1.72
N THR A 51 13.05 10.77 1.28
CA THR A 51 13.53 10.51 -0.10
C THR A 51 13.78 9.02 -0.31
N VAL A 52 14.44 8.35 0.66
CA VAL A 52 14.70 6.90 0.61
C VAL A 52 13.40 6.10 0.62
N ILE A 53 12.43 6.46 1.47
CA ILE A 53 11.12 5.78 1.53
C ILE A 53 10.36 5.95 0.22
N THR A 54 10.37 7.16 -0.34
CA THR A 54 9.66 7.46 -1.59
C THR A 54 10.29 6.70 -2.77
N ALA A 55 11.63 6.68 -2.84
CA ALA A 55 12.35 5.92 -3.84
C ALA A 55 12.05 4.42 -3.73
N ALA A 56 12.17 3.84 -2.53
CA ALA A 56 11.89 2.42 -2.30
C ALA A 56 10.45 2.03 -2.67
N LYS A 57 9.47 2.83 -2.26
CA LYS A 57 8.04 2.62 -2.61
C LYS A 57 7.85 2.60 -4.13
N ASN A 58 8.42 3.57 -4.84
CA ASN A 58 8.24 3.69 -6.28
C ASN A 58 8.98 2.59 -7.05
N THR A 59 10.17 2.16 -6.58
CA THR A 59 10.88 1.02 -7.16
C THR A 59 10.09 -0.28 -6.99
N PHE A 60 9.50 -0.50 -5.81
CA PHE A 60 8.64 -1.66 -5.58
C PHE A 60 7.39 -1.63 -6.45
N ALA A 61 6.73 -0.47 -6.55
CA ALA A 61 5.56 -0.28 -7.41
C ALA A 61 5.90 -0.52 -8.89
N PHE A 62 7.06 -0.06 -9.35
CA PHE A 62 7.55 -0.31 -10.70
C PHE A 62 7.80 -1.79 -10.95
N GLY A 63 8.50 -2.48 -10.04
CA GLY A 63 8.74 -3.93 -10.14
C GLY A 63 7.44 -4.73 -10.17
N LEU A 64 6.48 -4.38 -9.31
CA LEU A 64 5.17 -5.02 -9.29
C LEU A 64 4.39 -4.75 -10.59
N SER A 65 4.51 -3.56 -11.18
CA SER A 65 3.83 -3.23 -12.44
C SER A 65 4.25 -4.17 -13.58
N PHE A 66 5.53 -4.55 -13.68
CA PHE A 66 5.97 -5.56 -14.67
C PHE A 66 5.48 -6.97 -14.36
N ALA A 67 5.33 -7.33 -13.09
CA ALA A 67 4.84 -8.64 -12.69
C ALA A 67 3.31 -8.80 -12.89
N VAL A 68 2.56 -7.71 -12.81
CA VAL A 68 1.08 -7.74 -12.90
C VAL A 68 0.59 -8.03 -14.32
N PHE A 69 1.24 -7.50 -15.37
CA PHE A 69 0.83 -7.75 -16.76
C PHE A 69 0.78 -9.24 -17.14
N PRO A 70 1.85 -10.06 -16.95
CA PRO A 70 1.79 -11.49 -17.25
C PRO A 70 0.88 -12.26 -16.28
N TRP A 71 0.63 -11.73 -15.08
CA TRP A 71 -0.26 -12.36 -14.12
C TRP A 71 -1.73 -12.24 -14.55
N ILE A 72 -2.15 -11.05 -15.00
CA ILE A 72 -3.48 -10.82 -15.56
C ILE A 72 -3.70 -11.67 -16.81
N ALA A 73 -2.69 -11.81 -17.67
CA ALA A 73 -2.77 -12.63 -18.88
C ALA A 73 -2.97 -14.13 -18.61
N LYS A 74 -2.58 -14.64 -17.43
CA LYS A 74 -2.70 -16.07 -17.07
C LYS A 74 -3.97 -16.40 -16.30
N ASP A 75 -4.35 -15.59 -15.31
CA ASP A 75 -5.42 -15.92 -14.35
C ASP A 75 -6.71 -15.11 -14.56
N GLY A 76 -6.71 -14.10 -15.44
CA GLY A 76 -7.85 -13.22 -15.67
C GLY A 76 -7.96 -12.09 -14.64
N LEU A 77 -8.72 -11.03 -14.99
CA LEU A 77 -8.81 -9.81 -14.18
C LEU A 77 -9.50 -10.04 -12.84
N VAL A 78 -10.54 -10.87 -12.81
CA VAL A 78 -11.31 -11.14 -11.59
C VAL A 78 -10.46 -11.81 -10.51
N LYS A 79 -9.73 -12.89 -10.86
CA LYS A 79 -8.92 -13.64 -9.88
C LYS A 79 -7.72 -12.82 -9.39
N VAL A 80 -7.01 -12.14 -10.28
CA VAL A 80 -5.85 -11.30 -9.90
C VAL A 80 -6.29 -10.17 -8.97
N SER A 81 -7.43 -9.52 -9.26
CA SER A 81 -7.95 -8.47 -8.37
C SER A 81 -8.38 -9.00 -6.99
N GLY A 82 -8.76 -10.28 -6.89
CA GLY A 82 -9.02 -10.96 -5.63
C GLY A 82 -7.75 -11.22 -4.82
N TYR A 83 -6.70 -11.75 -5.47
CA TYR A 83 -5.41 -12.00 -4.83
C TYR A 83 -4.73 -10.72 -4.37
N GLN A 84 -4.81 -9.63 -5.14
CA GLN A 84 -4.23 -8.33 -4.74
C GLN A 84 -4.84 -7.81 -3.43
N ILE A 85 -6.16 -7.90 -3.27
CA ILE A 85 -6.85 -7.50 -2.05
C ILE A 85 -6.49 -8.39 -0.87
N LEU A 86 -6.35 -9.70 -1.10
CA LEU A 86 -5.95 -10.61 -0.05
C LEU A 86 -4.55 -10.27 0.48
N ILE A 87 -3.60 -10.00 -0.42
CA ILE A 87 -2.24 -9.60 -0.06
C ILE A 87 -2.25 -8.26 0.69
N GLU A 88 -2.98 -7.26 0.17
CA GLU A 88 -3.09 -5.95 0.80
C GLU A 88 -3.76 -6.03 2.19
N GLY A 89 -4.83 -6.81 2.31
CA GLY A 89 -5.53 -7.07 3.57
C GLY A 89 -4.64 -7.75 4.61
N VAL A 90 -3.81 -8.71 4.20
CA VAL A 90 -2.83 -9.35 5.10
C VAL A 90 -1.76 -8.36 5.58
N ILE A 91 -1.28 -7.47 4.70
CA ILE A 91 -0.30 -6.43 5.06
C ILE A 91 -0.91 -5.40 6.03
N LEU A 92 -2.16 -5.00 5.80
CA LEU A 92 -2.92 -4.13 6.71
C LEU A 92 -3.15 -4.81 8.07
N LEU A 93 -3.47 -6.10 8.09
CA LEU A 93 -3.58 -6.88 9.32
C LEU A 93 -2.23 -6.97 10.06
N MET A 94 -1.12 -7.11 9.33
CA MET A 94 0.24 -7.02 9.90
C MET A 94 0.59 -5.62 10.42
N THR A 95 -0.13 -4.57 10.03
CA THR A 95 0.06 -3.24 10.59
C THR A 95 -0.53 -3.12 12.01
N ILE A 96 -1.58 -3.89 12.34
CA ILE A 96 -2.20 -3.93 13.67
C ILE A 96 -1.19 -4.30 14.79
N PRO A 97 -0.41 -5.40 14.70
CA PRO A 97 0.60 -5.70 15.71
C PRO A 97 1.69 -4.64 15.75
N MET A 98 2.02 -3.99 14.63
CA MET A 98 2.96 -2.88 14.62
C MET A 98 2.46 -1.67 15.43
N TYR A 99 1.14 -1.43 15.46
CA TYR A 99 0.51 -0.39 16.28
C TYR A 99 0.59 -0.72 17.78
N ILE A 100 0.39 -2.00 18.16
CA ILE A 100 0.46 -2.46 19.55
C ILE A 100 1.91 -2.48 20.06
N TYR A 101 2.86 -2.92 19.22
CA TYR A 101 4.29 -2.99 19.56
C TYR A 101 5.09 -1.73 19.21
N GLY A 102 4.45 -0.67 18.71
CA GLY A 102 5.12 0.56 18.26
C GLY A 102 5.95 1.25 19.35
N ALA A 103 5.54 1.15 20.62
CA ALA A 103 6.30 1.66 21.76
C ALA A 103 7.67 0.97 21.92
N ARG A 104 7.75 -0.33 21.61
CA ARG A 104 8.98 -1.12 21.70
C ARG A 104 9.95 -0.79 20.56
N LEU A 105 9.46 -0.60 19.34
CA LEU A 105 10.26 -0.21 18.18
C LEU A 105 10.85 1.21 18.34
N ARG A 106 10.07 2.16 18.88
CA ARG A 106 10.53 3.52 19.16
C ARG A 106 11.69 3.56 20.18
N MET A 107 11.68 2.70 21.19
CA MET A 107 12.78 2.57 22.16
C MET A 107 14.05 1.95 21.57
N TRP A 108 13.94 1.06 20.58
CA TRP A 108 15.09 0.46 19.92
C TRP A 108 15.77 1.42 18.93
N THR A 109 14.98 2.18 18.17
CA THR A 109 15.49 3.18 17.22
C THR A 109 16.15 4.38 17.91
N SER A 110 15.67 4.78 19.10
CA SER A 110 16.26 5.88 19.87
C SER A 110 17.73 5.65 20.26
N LYS A 111 18.26 4.42 20.15
CA LYS A 111 19.68 4.12 20.39
C LYS A 111 20.60 4.43 19.21
N PHE A 112 20.05 4.60 18.00
CA PHE A 112 20.83 4.81 16.78
C PHE A 112 20.83 6.26 16.29
N VAL A 113 20.05 7.16 16.91
CA VAL A 113 20.16 8.61 16.70
C VAL A 113 21.21 9.13 17.69
N VAL A 114 22.45 9.26 17.20
CA VAL A 114 23.54 10.04 17.82
C VAL A 114 23.61 11.40 17.13
#